data_AF-A0A1Q3EIY2-F1
#
_entry.id   AF-A0A1Q3EIY2-F1
#
_cell.length_a   1.000
_cell.length_b   1.000
_cell.length_c   1.000
_cell.angle_alpha   90.00
_cell.angle_beta   90.00
_cell.angle_gamma   90.00
#
_symmetry.space_group_name_H-M   'P 1'
#
loop_
_entity.id
_entity.type
_entity.pdbx_description
1 polymer ?
#
loop_
_entity_poly.entity_id
_entity_poly.type
_entity_poly.pdbx_seq_one_letter_code
_entity_poly.pdbx_strand_id
1 'polypeptide(L)'
;MASAIVLSKFPPSTYAVDEDISASENVTQVLSSVDDPELKLPKRSSLVIILLANALLQISFFIIVSSSNEYALHLGGTSTFSGVVIGIPTVFSGLTLIPLMKYDRGGYGLALNISCAASISGMVLYACAYKANWLYLILLGRITSGVGFAMWMYCKRFCSDPRIVGIRRRTTLASWLMVGNGVGMGLGPLFGGIFYRYVGFGKGTGNVWNGFTSPAWVLAGLWAVYWVAVRIWFDDVIEKPSIESDPENIELEDKTPVQLMDNTSNDDPVNASGTSFRHHVRPSPSSSNMPSRSPSPPTEHSGKLELGAWEANIPVYGSVDPHLNFTPFSAGNFLGIGALACFPFFVLNVFLARRVQDRYTLMFGAGLGGAALIVFLVLVSLDKTASGGSSNWISSQIGVGTAPAFFICWFAVALGFNVASTVTMSLLSKQLPPTVKWNGMSSVMVQYSNYLGRVTGAVWGGAGVSVGMSRYVGLEIAITGIGMALASSVWKHLKAKTG
;
A
#
# COMPACT_ATOMS: atom_id res chain seq x y z
N MET A 1 51.22 -20.71 -45.93
CA MET A 1 52.38 -20.80 -46.84
C MET A 1 52.74 -19.39 -47.27
N ALA A 2 53.95 -18.93 -46.94
CA ALA A 2 54.57 -17.66 -47.32
C ALA A 2 53.81 -16.39 -46.84
N SER A 3 54.42 -15.29 -46.40
CA SER A 3 55.73 -14.72 -46.73
C SER A 3 56.30 -13.92 -45.58
N ALA A 4 57.63 -13.98 -45.46
CA ALA A 4 58.50 -13.04 -44.75
C ALA A 4 58.68 -11.74 -45.55
N ILE A 5 59.22 -10.68 -44.90
CA ILE A 5 60.11 -9.60 -45.41
C ILE A 5 60.44 -8.73 -44.15
N VAL A 6 61.66 -8.74 -43.56
CA VAL A 6 62.92 -8.04 -43.94
C VAL A 6 62.76 -6.51 -43.82
N LEU A 7 63.61 -5.65 -43.23
CA LEU A 7 64.77 -5.64 -42.32
C LEU A 7 65.22 -4.15 -42.24
N SER A 8 65.77 -3.69 -41.10
CA SER A 8 66.74 -2.56 -40.94
C SER A 8 66.21 -1.11 -41.12
N LYS A 9 66.67 -0.01 -40.46
CA LYS A 9 67.98 0.43 -39.90
C LYS A 9 67.79 1.56 -38.83
N PHE A 10 68.54 1.49 -37.71
CA PHE A 10 69.39 2.50 -36.98
C PHE A 10 68.88 3.93 -36.57
N PRO A 11 69.51 4.61 -35.56
CA PRO A 11 68.87 5.38 -34.47
C PRO A 11 69.36 6.88 -34.45
N PRO A 12 69.54 7.55 -33.29
CA PRO A 12 68.63 7.90 -32.19
C PRO A 12 68.30 9.42 -32.19
N SER A 13 67.22 9.85 -31.55
CA SER A 13 67.12 11.24 -31.08
C SER A 13 66.37 11.32 -29.76
N THR A 14 67.10 11.86 -28.79
CA THR A 14 66.78 12.22 -27.42
C THR A 14 65.52 13.10 -27.30
N TYR A 15 65.00 13.14 -26.07
CA TYR A 15 63.94 13.99 -25.50
C TYR A 15 62.54 13.38 -25.47
N ALA A 16 62.16 12.81 -24.32
CA ALA A 16 61.00 13.27 -23.55
C ALA A 16 60.80 12.43 -22.27
N VAL A 17 60.92 13.12 -21.13
CA VAL A 17 60.05 13.05 -19.94
C VAL A 17 59.77 11.65 -19.38
N ASP A 18 60.59 11.26 -18.40
CA ASP A 18 60.16 10.39 -17.30
C ASP A 18 59.26 11.22 -16.36
N GLU A 19 57.94 11.08 -16.48
CA GLU A 19 57.00 11.43 -15.39
C GLU A 19 55.98 10.28 -15.24
N ASP A 20 56.25 9.45 -14.24
CA ASP A 20 55.30 8.81 -13.33
C ASP A 20 53.93 8.37 -13.89
N ILE A 21 53.97 7.25 -14.61
CA ILE A 21 52.81 6.42 -14.98
C ILE A 21 52.05 5.89 -13.73
N SER A 22 52.61 6.00 -12.52
CA SER A 22 51.99 5.58 -11.25
C SER A 22 50.89 6.52 -10.72
N ALA A 23 50.74 7.74 -11.27
CA ALA A 23 49.65 8.62 -10.87
C ALA A 23 48.33 8.31 -11.61
N SER A 24 48.39 7.77 -12.83
CA SER A 24 47.18 7.55 -13.65
C SER A 24 46.35 6.35 -13.20
N GLU A 25 46.97 5.30 -12.65
CA GLU A 25 46.25 4.15 -12.07
C GLU A 25 45.58 4.51 -10.74
N ASN A 26 46.24 5.32 -9.89
CA ASN A 26 45.64 5.78 -8.63
C ASN A 26 44.50 6.79 -8.87
N VAL A 27 44.59 7.66 -9.88
CA VAL A 27 43.50 8.59 -10.24
C VAL A 27 42.32 7.86 -10.87
N THR A 28 42.55 6.79 -11.64
CA THR A 28 41.47 5.97 -12.21
C THR A 28 40.78 5.09 -11.15
N GLN A 29 41.51 4.67 -10.12
CA GLN A 29 40.95 3.88 -9.02
C GLN A 29 40.16 4.77 -8.03
N VAL A 30 40.58 6.02 -7.79
CA VAL A 30 39.88 6.97 -6.91
C VAL A 30 38.58 7.53 -7.55
N LEU A 31 38.48 7.59 -8.88
CA LEU A 31 37.23 7.99 -9.58
C LEU A 31 36.18 6.88 -9.70
N SER A 32 36.48 5.64 -9.30
CA SER A 32 35.56 4.49 -9.44
C SER A 32 34.61 4.26 -8.26
N SER A 33 34.62 5.13 -7.24
CA SER A 33 33.72 5.01 -6.08
C SER A 33 32.98 6.30 -5.72
N VAL A 34 32.77 7.19 -6.71
CA VAL A 34 31.71 8.18 -6.57
C VAL A 34 30.39 7.41 -6.58
N ASP A 35 29.95 7.01 -5.39
CA ASP A 35 28.64 6.39 -5.15
C ASP A 35 27.61 7.32 -5.79
N ASP A 36 27.07 6.90 -6.94
CA ASP A 36 26.12 7.68 -7.70
C ASP A 36 24.95 8.02 -6.75
N PRO A 37 24.74 9.30 -6.39
CA PRO A 37 23.72 9.69 -5.43
C PRO A 37 22.31 9.29 -5.91
N GLU A 38 22.14 9.05 -7.21
CA GLU A 38 20.89 8.54 -7.78
C GLU A 38 20.67 7.03 -7.53
N LEU A 39 21.70 6.26 -7.19
CA LEU A 39 21.68 4.81 -7.00
C LEU A 39 21.85 4.36 -5.54
N LYS A 40 21.94 5.29 -4.58
CA LYS A 40 22.03 5.03 -3.14
C LYS A 40 20.94 4.05 -2.66
N LEU A 41 21.34 3.07 -1.86
CA LEU A 41 20.44 2.11 -1.20
C LEU A 41 20.69 2.07 0.31
N PRO A 42 19.66 1.84 1.14
CA PRO A 42 19.83 1.60 2.56
C PRO A 42 20.61 0.31 2.82
N LYS A 43 21.11 0.16 4.06
CA LYS A 43 21.73 -1.09 4.53
C LYS A 43 20.82 -2.26 4.17
N ARG A 44 21.40 -3.26 3.48
CA ARG A 44 20.64 -4.41 2.94
C ARG A 44 19.83 -5.14 4.01
N SER A 45 20.36 -5.25 5.24
CA SER A 45 19.65 -5.85 6.37
C SER A 45 18.37 -5.09 6.73
N SER A 46 18.46 -3.77 6.93
CA SER A 46 17.29 -2.92 7.21
C SER A 46 16.27 -2.95 6.07
N LEU A 47 16.74 -2.96 4.82
CA LEU A 47 15.85 -3.08 3.66
C LEU A 47 15.07 -4.40 3.64
N VAL A 48 15.75 -5.52 3.83
CA VAL A 48 15.11 -6.85 3.88
C VAL A 48 14.11 -6.91 5.02
N ILE A 49 14.46 -6.37 6.20
CA ILE A 49 13.57 -6.31 7.36
C ILE A 49 12.29 -5.55 7.02
N ILE A 50 12.38 -4.38 6.37
CA ILE A 50 11.21 -3.57 6.00
C ILE A 50 10.35 -4.25 4.92
N LEU A 51 10.98 -4.88 3.92
CA LEU A 51 10.25 -5.62 2.90
C LEU A 51 9.53 -6.85 3.49
N LEU A 52 10.19 -7.57 4.41
CA LEU A 52 9.59 -8.67 5.16
C LEU A 52 8.46 -8.16 6.07
N ALA A 53 8.62 -7.00 6.72
CA ALA A 53 7.57 -6.37 7.52
C ALA A 53 6.32 -6.16 6.64
N ASN A 54 6.50 -5.57 5.46
CA ASN A 54 5.40 -5.30 4.55
C ASN A 54 4.65 -6.59 4.15
N ALA A 55 5.38 -7.65 3.79
CA ALA A 55 4.78 -8.94 3.46
C ALA A 55 4.07 -9.56 4.67
N LEU A 56 4.72 -9.58 5.83
CA LEU A 56 4.20 -10.19 7.06
C LEU A 56 2.95 -9.47 7.58
N LEU A 57 2.89 -8.14 7.48
CA LEU A 57 1.71 -7.34 7.79
C LEU A 57 0.53 -7.71 6.89
N GLN A 58 0.77 -7.91 5.60
CA GLN A 58 -0.29 -8.29 4.65
C GLN A 58 -0.78 -9.71 4.90
N ILE A 59 0.12 -10.67 5.10
CA ILE A 59 -0.26 -12.04 5.51
C ILE A 59 -1.10 -11.99 6.79
N SER A 60 -0.66 -11.23 7.80
CA SER A 60 -1.36 -11.08 9.08
C SER A 60 -2.74 -10.44 8.97
N PHE A 61 -2.89 -9.47 8.06
CA PHE A 61 -4.19 -8.85 7.81
C PHE A 61 -5.16 -9.85 7.18
N PHE A 62 -4.71 -10.62 6.19
CA PHE A 62 -5.55 -11.48 5.36
C PHE A 62 -5.72 -12.92 5.86
N ILE A 63 -4.85 -13.42 6.74
CA ILE A 63 -4.89 -14.83 7.18
C ILE A 63 -6.23 -15.25 7.78
N ILE A 64 -6.93 -14.30 8.42
CA ILE A 64 -8.19 -14.59 9.09
C ILE A 64 -9.39 -14.55 8.14
N VAL A 65 -9.27 -13.92 6.97
CA VAL A 65 -10.42 -13.53 6.12
C VAL A 65 -11.26 -14.74 5.74
N SER A 66 -10.62 -15.85 5.39
CA SER A 66 -11.32 -17.07 4.99
C SER A 66 -12.09 -17.74 6.12
N SER A 67 -11.71 -17.53 7.38
CA SER A 67 -12.28 -18.20 8.56
C SER A 67 -13.08 -17.28 9.49
N SER A 68 -13.02 -15.97 9.29
CA SER A 68 -13.58 -14.98 10.22
C SER A 68 -15.10 -15.04 10.32
N ASN A 69 -15.80 -15.40 9.22
CA ASN A 69 -17.25 -15.57 9.24
C ASN A 69 -17.66 -16.73 10.16
N GLU A 70 -17.12 -17.93 9.91
CA GLU A 70 -17.37 -19.12 10.72
C GLU A 70 -16.95 -18.92 12.18
N TYR A 71 -15.83 -18.24 12.42
CA TYR A 71 -15.38 -18.00 13.80
C TYR A 71 -16.29 -17.01 14.54
N ALA A 72 -16.75 -15.96 13.86
CA ALA A 72 -17.73 -15.04 14.44
C ALA A 72 -19.04 -15.75 14.76
N LEU A 73 -19.57 -16.57 13.83
CA LEU A 73 -20.79 -17.36 14.03
C LEU A 73 -20.65 -18.33 15.22
N HIS A 74 -19.49 -18.99 15.34
CA HIS A 74 -19.20 -19.89 16.46
C HIS A 74 -19.27 -19.20 17.83
N LEU A 75 -18.83 -17.94 17.90
CA LEU A 75 -18.87 -17.12 19.12
C LEU A 75 -20.21 -16.38 19.33
N GLY A 76 -21.22 -16.65 18.49
CA GLY A 76 -22.56 -16.01 18.56
C GLY A 76 -22.68 -14.66 17.86
N GLY A 77 -21.74 -14.32 16.97
CA GLY A 77 -21.76 -13.12 16.14
C GLY A 77 -22.54 -13.29 14.83
N THR A 78 -22.46 -12.27 13.96
CA THR A 78 -23.11 -12.25 12.63
C THR A 78 -22.08 -12.12 11.51
N SER A 79 -22.46 -12.40 10.27
CA SER A 79 -21.59 -12.18 9.10
C SER A 79 -21.18 -10.71 8.94
N THR A 80 -22.07 -9.77 9.23
CA THR A 80 -21.73 -8.34 9.27
C THR A 80 -20.66 -8.04 10.32
N PHE A 81 -20.75 -8.66 11.51
CA PHE A 81 -19.73 -8.54 12.54
C PHE A 81 -18.38 -9.09 12.06
N SER A 82 -18.36 -10.19 11.29
CA SER A 82 -17.13 -10.69 10.68
C SER A 82 -16.49 -9.68 9.72
N GLY A 83 -17.31 -8.94 8.96
CA GLY A 83 -16.86 -7.83 8.12
C GLY A 83 -16.20 -6.70 8.94
N VAL A 84 -16.79 -6.36 10.10
CA VAL A 84 -16.19 -5.42 11.05
C VAL A 84 -14.84 -5.93 11.56
N VAL A 85 -14.73 -7.21 11.92
CA VAL A 85 -13.48 -7.84 12.40
C VAL A 85 -12.37 -7.80 11.33
N ILE A 86 -12.73 -7.96 10.05
CA ILE A 86 -11.78 -7.81 8.93
C ILE A 86 -11.32 -6.36 8.79
N GLY A 87 -12.26 -5.40 8.80
CA GLY A 87 -12.02 -4.00 8.46
C GLY A 87 -11.47 -3.11 9.59
N ILE A 88 -11.87 -3.33 10.84
CA ILE A 88 -11.54 -2.45 11.98
C ILE A 88 -10.04 -2.17 12.19
N PRO A 89 -9.09 -3.08 11.89
CA PRO A 89 -7.67 -2.78 12.06
C PRO A 89 -7.20 -1.56 11.27
N THR A 90 -7.82 -1.26 10.11
CA THR A 90 -7.40 -0.10 9.29
C THR A 90 -7.78 1.23 9.93
N VAL A 91 -8.88 1.28 10.69
CA VAL A 91 -9.29 2.46 11.46
C VAL A 91 -8.24 2.77 12.53
N PHE A 92 -7.88 1.76 13.32
CA PHE A 92 -6.88 1.93 14.38
C PHE A 92 -5.47 2.13 13.84
N SER A 93 -5.16 1.57 12.68
CA SER A 93 -3.94 1.89 11.94
C SER A 93 -3.89 3.37 11.57
N GLY A 94 -4.98 3.94 11.03
CA GLY A 94 -5.08 5.37 10.73
C GLY A 94 -4.95 6.24 11.98
N LEU A 95 -5.68 5.91 13.05
CA LEU A 95 -5.61 6.64 14.32
C LEU A 95 -4.20 6.60 14.93
N THR A 96 -3.50 5.47 14.82
CA THR A 96 -2.13 5.29 15.35
C THR A 96 -1.10 6.10 14.58
N LEU A 97 -1.32 6.44 13.31
CA LEU A 97 -0.37 7.25 12.54
C LEU A 97 -0.16 8.64 13.16
N ILE A 98 -1.19 9.25 13.74
CA ILE A 98 -1.13 10.61 14.30
C ILE A 98 -0.09 10.70 15.43
N PRO A 99 -0.18 9.92 16.51
CA PRO A 99 0.84 9.95 17.56
C PRO A 99 2.18 9.42 17.05
N LEU A 100 2.20 8.39 16.20
CA LEU A 100 3.45 7.79 15.74
C LEU A 100 4.30 8.79 14.94
N MET A 101 3.68 9.55 14.04
CA MET A 101 4.35 10.62 13.28
C MET A 101 4.82 11.79 14.16
N LYS A 102 4.21 11.99 15.34
CA LYS A 102 4.65 13.01 16.31
C LYS A 102 5.88 12.55 17.11
N TYR A 103 5.97 11.26 17.42
CA TYR A 103 7.02 10.71 18.28
C TYR A 103 8.18 10.06 17.52
N ASP A 104 8.03 9.76 16.23
CA ASP A 104 9.05 9.05 15.45
C ASP A 104 10.36 9.84 15.25
N ARG A 105 10.34 11.18 15.40
CA ARG A 105 11.48 12.08 15.15
C ARG A 105 12.18 11.79 13.80
N GLY A 106 11.43 11.30 12.81
CA GLY A 106 11.95 10.94 11.49
C GLY A 106 12.65 9.57 11.41
N GLY A 107 12.68 8.77 12.48
CA GLY A 107 13.16 7.39 12.50
C GLY A 107 12.06 6.36 12.19
N TYR A 108 12.46 5.09 12.11
CA TYR A 108 11.60 3.96 11.75
C TYR A 108 11.55 2.87 12.84
N GLY A 109 12.52 2.85 13.75
CA GLY A 109 12.64 1.82 14.78
C GLY A 109 11.50 1.83 15.78
N LEU A 110 10.99 3.01 16.16
CA LEU A 110 9.83 3.13 17.06
C LEU A 110 8.59 2.46 16.45
N ALA A 111 8.26 2.82 15.20
CA ALA A 111 7.13 2.26 14.48
C ALA A 111 7.24 0.74 14.32
N LEU A 112 8.44 0.25 14.00
CA LEU A 112 8.69 -1.16 13.79
C LEU A 112 8.56 -1.99 15.08
N ASN A 113 9.07 -1.49 16.21
CA ASN A 113 8.93 -2.18 17.51
C ASN A 113 7.48 -2.18 18.01
N ILE A 114 6.78 -1.05 17.88
CA ILE A 114 5.34 -0.97 18.20
C ILE A 114 4.56 -1.96 17.33
N SER A 115 4.91 -2.05 16.03
CA SER A 115 4.30 -3.00 15.11
C SER A 115 4.45 -4.45 15.56
N CYS A 116 5.67 -4.87 15.90
CA CYS A 116 5.90 -6.22 16.39
C CYS A 116 5.12 -6.52 17.68
N ALA A 117 5.19 -5.64 18.68
CA ALA A 117 4.49 -5.81 19.95
C ALA A 117 2.96 -5.87 19.77
N ALA A 118 2.41 -4.98 18.96
CA ALA A 118 0.98 -4.90 18.66
C ALA A 118 0.49 -6.12 17.85
N SER A 119 1.27 -6.60 16.88
CA SER A 119 0.92 -7.78 16.10
C SER A 119 0.95 -9.06 16.94
N ILE A 120 1.94 -9.24 17.82
CA ILE A 120 1.99 -10.40 18.73
C ILE A 120 0.79 -10.39 19.68
N SER A 121 0.60 -9.27 20.40
CA SER A 121 -0.49 -9.14 21.36
C SER A 121 -1.87 -9.28 20.70
N GLY A 122 -2.07 -8.67 19.54
CA GLY A 122 -3.31 -8.78 18.77
C GLY A 122 -3.63 -10.20 18.31
N MET A 123 -2.63 -10.95 17.83
CA MET A 123 -2.81 -12.34 17.43
C MET A 123 -3.10 -13.26 18.62
N VAL A 124 -2.43 -13.05 19.75
CA VAL A 124 -2.69 -13.81 20.99
C VAL A 124 -4.12 -13.54 21.49
N LEU A 125 -4.55 -12.28 21.53
CA LEU A 125 -5.93 -11.93 21.92
C LEU A 125 -6.95 -12.58 20.99
N TYR A 126 -6.73 -12.53 19.67
CA TYR A 126 -7.60 -13.18 18.69
C TYR A 126 -7.70 -14.69 18.92
N ALA A 127 -6.57 -15.36 19.15
CA ALA A 127 -6.55 -16.81 19.38
C ALA A 127 -7.21 -17.22 20.71
N CYS A 128 -7.04 -16.42 21.76
CA CYS A 128 -7.64 -16.68 23.08
C CYS A 128 -9.17 -16.59 23.08
N ALA A 129 -9.78 -15.94 22.06
CA ALA A 129 -11.22 -15.73 22.01
C ALA A 129 -12.03 -17.04 21.98
N TYR A 130 -11.44 -18.11 21.44
CA TYR A 130 -12.06 -19.43 21.39
C TYR A 130 -12.17 -20.02 22.81
N LYS A 131 -11.07 -20.00 23.56
CA LYS A 131 -11.04 -20.51 24.93
C LYS A 131 -11.89 -19.65 25.87
N ALA A 132 -11.85 -18.33 25.70
CA ALA A 132 -12.65 -17.41 26.50
C ALA A 132 -14.13 -17.42 26.12
N ASN A 133 -14.49 -18.02 24.99
CA ASN A 133 -15.83 -18.01 24.39
C ASN A 133 -16.45 -16.60 24.38
N TRP A 134 -15.66 -15.59 23.99
CA TRP A 134 -16.07 -14.19 24.04
C TRP A 134 -15.87 -13.48 22.71
N LEU A 135 -16.98 -13.15 22.05
CA LEU A 135 -17.04 -12.54 20.72
C LEU A 135 -16.21 -11.26 20.60
N TYR A 136 -16.22 -10.39 21.61
CA TYR A 136 -15.49 -9.12 21.51
C TYR A 136 -13.97 -9.28 21.61
N LEU A 137 -13.47 -10.44 22.03
CA LEU A 137 -12.03 -10.68 22.11
C LEU A 137 -11.39 -10.82 20.73
N ILE A 138 -12.09 -11.38 19.73
CA ILE A 138 -11.61 -11.34 18.33
C ILE A 138 -11.54 -9.90 17.81
N LEU A 139 -12.50 -9.06 18.18
CA LEU A 139 -12.49 -7.64 17.81
C LEU A 139 -11.33 -6.90 18.48
N LEU A 140 -11.11 -7.09 19.77
CA LEU A 140 -9.99 -6.49 20.51
C LEU A 140 -8.62 -6.94 19.96
N GLY A 141 -8.48 -8.22 19.59
CA GLY A 141 -7.27 -8.70 18.94
C GLY A 141 -7.00 -8.01 17.60
N ARG A 142 -8.05 -7.74 16.82
CA ARG A 142 -7.96 -7.01 15.55
C ARG A 142 -7.69 -5.52 15.73
N ILE A 143 -8.30 -4.87 16.72
CA ILE A 143 -7.99 -3.49 17.11
C ILE A 143 -6.51 -3.35 17.48
N THR A 144 -6.02 -4.25 18.33
CA THR A 144 -4.62 -4.27 18.77
C THR A 144 -3.67 -4.52 17.60
N SER A 145 -3.98 -5.48 16.73
CA SER A 145 -3.21 -5.70 15.50
C SER A 145 -3.21 -4.47 14.57
N GLY A 146 -4.31 -3.69 14.58
CA GLY A 146 -4.47 -2.44 13.83
C GLY A 146 -3.42 -1.40 14.17
N VAL A 147 -3.03 -1.29 15.44
CA VAL A 147 -1.92 -0.43 15.87
C VAL A 147 -0.63 -0.81 15.14
N GLY A 148 -0.39 -2.11 14.94
CA GLY A 148 0.78 -2.58 14.22
C GLY A 148 0.74 -2.36 12.71
N PHE A 149 -0.45 -2.30 12.11
CA PHE A 149 -0.62 -2.01 10.68
C PHE A 149 -0.30 -0.56 10.29
N ALA A 150 -0.12 0.35 11.26
CA ALA A 150 0.41 1.70 11.00
C ALA A 150 1.76 1.64 10.27
N MET A 151 2.51 0.55 10.47
CA MET A 151 3.78 0.29 9.80
C MET A 151 3.67 0.20 8.27
N TRP A 152 2.50 -0.04 7.67
CA TRP A 152 2.34 0.00 6.21
C TRP A 152 2.74 1.35 5.59
N MET A 153 2.45 2.46 6.28
CA MET A 153 2.87 3.80 5.84
C MET A 153 4.39 3.95 5.96
N TYR A 154 4.97 3.46 7.06
CA TYR A 154 6.41 3.51 7.32
C TYR A 154 7.22 2.65 6.34
N CYS A 155 6.73 1.48 5.92
CA CYS A 155 7.39 0.69 4.88
C CYS A 155 7.49 1.46 3.56
N LYS A 156 6.39 2.13 3.15
CA LYS A 156 6.39 2.99 1.95
C LYS A 156 7.31 4.19 2.11
N ARG A 157 7.26 4.85 3.28
CA ARG A 157 8.11 6.00 3.61
C ARG A 157 9.59 5.62 3.57
N PHE A 158 9.98 4.49 4.16
CA PHE A 158 11.36 3.98 4.16
C PHE A 158 11.88 3.73 2.75
N CYS A 159 11.09 3.07 1.89
CA CYS A 159 11.48 2.78 0.51
C CYS A 159 11.51 4.01 -0.42
N SER A 160 11.00 5.15 0.02
CA SER A 160 10.95 6.41 -0.73
C SER A 160 11.72 7.56 -0.06
N ASP A 161 12.36 7.30 1.07
CA ASP A 161 13.05 8.32 1.87
C ASP A 161 14.30 8.83 1.13
N PRO A 162 14.38 10.14 0.82
CA PRO A 162 15.51 10.70 0.09
C PRO A 162 16.84 10.61 0.84
N ARG A 163 16.82 10.46 2.16
CA ARG A 163 18.04 10.35 2.97
C ARG A 163 18.79 9.04 2.71
N ILE A 164 18.07 7.99 2.33
CA ILE A 164 18.60 6.62 2.20
C ILE A 164 18.41 5.97 0.83
N VAL A 165 17.46 6.44 0.01
CA VAL A 165 17.16 5.85 -1.30
C VAL A 165 17.30 6.89 -2.42
N GLY A 166 18.21 6.59 -3.35
CA GLY A 166 18.42 7.35 -4.58
C GLY A 166 17.20 7.30 -5.51
N ILE A 167 17.00 8.36 -6.29
CA ILE A 167 15.76 8.61 -7.06
C ILE A 167 15.45 7.44 -8.03
N ARG A 168 16.45 6.86 -8.69
CA ARG A 168 16.26 5.75 -9.65
C ARG A 168 15.88 4.43 -8.96
N ARG A 169 16.22 4.25 -7.69
CA ARG A 169 15.94 3.01 -6.92
C ARG A 169 14.56 3.00 -6.27
N ARG A 170 13.94 4.16 -6.04
CA ARG A 170 12.61 4.27 -5.40
C ARG A 170 11.54 3.49 -6.16
N THR A 171 11.57 3.54 -7.49
CA THR A 171 10.63 2.80 -8.34
C THR A 171 10.77 1.30 -8.16
N THR A 172 12.01 0.80 -8.09
CA THR A 172 12.30 -0.62 -7.84
C THR A 172 11.83 -1.06 -6.46
N LEU A 173 12.09 -0.27 -5.41
CA LEU A 173 11.64 -0.60 -4.05
C LEU A 173 10.12 -0.54 -3.91
N ALA A 174 9.46 0.42 -4.56
CA ALA A 174 8.01 0.47 -4.64
C ALA A 174 7.44 -0.77 -5.33
N SER A 175 8.07 -1.26 -6.40
CA SER A 175 7.67 -2.53 -7.03
C SER A 175 7.81 -3.72 -6.06
N TRP A 176 8.89 -3.81 -5.29
CA TRP A 176 9.07 -4.87 -4.28
C TRP A 176 8.01 -4.82 -3.17
N LEU A 177 7.63 -3.62 -2.71
CA LEU A 177 6.51 -3.46 -1.76
C LEU A 177 5.19 -3.95 -2.36
N MET A 178 4.94 -3.69 -3.65
CA MET A 178 3.73 -4.16 -4.33
C MET A 178 3.72 -5.68 -4.51
N VAL A 179 4.87 -6.29 -4.81
CA VAL A 179 5.02 -7.75 -4.83
C VAL A 179 4.70 -8.32 -3.45
N GLY A 180 5.25 -7.75 -2.38
CA GLY A 180 4.94 -8.16 -1.01
C GLY A 180 3.46 -8.05 -0.66
N ASN A 181 2.77 -7.02 -1.16
CA ASN A 181 1.32 -6.85 -1.00
C ASN A 181 0.54 -7.97 -1.71
N GLY A 182 0.84 -8.24 -2.98
CA GLY A 182 0.18 -9.30 -3.74
C GLY A 182 0.41 -10.68 -3.15
N VAL A 183 1.65 -10.97 -2.72
CA VAL A 183 2.00 -12.22 -2.04
C VAL A 183 1.22 -12.35 -0.73
N GLY A 184 1.13 -11.31 0.09
CA GLY A 184 0.39 -11.37 1.34
C GLY A 184 -1.13 -11.51 1.17
N MET A 185 -1.70 -10.85 0.17
CA MET A 185 -3.12 -10.98 -0.21
C MET A 185 -3.48 -12.40 -0.67
N GLY A 186 -2.56 -13.11 -1.34
CA GLY A 186 -2.78 -14.49 -1.76
C GLY A 186 -2.46 -15.52 -0.69
N LEU A 187 -1.27 -15.44 -0.09
CA LEU A 187 -0.80 -16.41 0.90
C LEU A 187 -1.57 -16.33 2.22
N GLY A 188 -2.04 -15.14 2.62
CA GLY A 188 -2.83 -14.98 3.84
C GLY A 188 -4.04 -15.90 3.87
N PRO A 189 -5.06 -15.70 3.02
CA PRO A 189 -6.28 -16.49 3.03
C PRO A 189 -6.02 -17.98 2.73
N LEU A 190 -5.05 -18.27 1.86
CA LEU A 190 -4.63 -19.64 1.54
C LEU A 190 -4.10 -20.36 2.78
N PHE A 191 -3.15 -19.77 3.51
CA PHE A 191 -2.66 -20.35 4.77
C PHE A 191 -3.77 -20.44 5.81
N GLY A 192 -4.61 -19.40 5.95
CA GLY A 192 -5.77 -19.42 6.84
C GLY A 192 -6.69 -20.61 6.59
N GLY A 193 -7.00 -20.88 5.32
CA GLY A 193 -7.80 -22.03 4.91
C GLY A 193 -7.10 -23.36 5.19
N ILE A 194 -5.81 -23.48 4.86
CA ILE A 194 -5.01 -24.70 5.10
C ILE A 194 -4.95 -25.03 6.60
N PHE A 195 -4.63 -24.04 7.45
CA PHE A 195 -4.64 -24.21 8.90
C PHE A 195 -6.02 -24.66 9.40
N TYR A 196 -7.09 -24.04 8.90
CA TYR A 196 -8.45 -24.45 9.24
C TYR A 196 -8.72 -25.93 8.94
N ARG A 197 -8.31 -26.43 7.77
CA ARG A 197 -8.62 -27.81 7.32
C ARG A 197 -7.73 -28.90 7.90
N TYR A 198 -6.43 -28.65 8.00
CA TYR A 198 -5.42 -29.66 8.33
C TYR A 198 -5.04 -29.65 9.81
N VAL A 199 -5.11 -28.48 10.46
CA VAL A 199 -4.91 -28.37 11.91
C VAL A 199 -6.24 -28.48 12.64
N GLY A 200 -7.36 -28.15 12.00
CA GLY A 200 -8.69 -28.14 12.62
C GLY A 200 -9.31 -29.53 12.88
N PHE A 201 -9.80 -29.70 14.10
CA PHE A 201 -10.75 -30.71 14.59
C PHE A 201 -10.33 -32.20 14.50
N GLY A 202 -9.04 -32.49 14.33
CA GLY A 202 -8.48 -33.84 14.45
C GLY A 202 -8.39 -34.35 15.90
N LYS A 203 -8.10 -35.64 16.09
CA LYS A 203 -7.83 -36.23 17.41
C LYS A 203 -6.57 -35.60 18.03
N GLY A 204 -6.73 -34.80 19.08
CA GLY A 204 -5.65 -34.02 19.74
C GLY A 204 -5.84 -32.50 19.69
N THR A 205 -6.86 -32.01 18.99
CA THR A 205 -7.21 -30.58 18.92
C THR A 205 -7.81 -30.12 20.24
N GLY A 206 -7.13 -29.21 20.95
CA GLY A 206 -7.58 -28.69 22.25
C GLY A 206 -8.26 -27.32 22.16
N ASN A 207 -8.78 -26.82 23.29
CA ASN A 207 -9.45 -25.51 23.37
C ASN A 207 -8.55 -24.31 22.99
N VAL A 208 -7.22 -24.50 22.95
CA VAL A 208 -6.26 -23.43 22.62
C VAL A 208 -5.76 -23.53 21.18
N TRP A 209 -5.71 -24.73 20.59
CA TRP A 209 -5.12 -24.97 19.29
C TRP A 209 -6.11 -25.72 18.40
N ASN A 210 -6.75 -25.00 17.48
CA ASN A 210 -7.77 -25.51 16.57
C ASN A 210 -7.75 -24.77 15.22
N GLY A 211 -8.71 -25.09 14.35
CA GLY A 211 -8.79 -24.51 13.00
C GLY A 211 -8.97 -22.99 12.96
N PHE A 212 -9.59 -22.39 13.98
CA PHE A 212 -9.78 -20.94 14.09
C PHE A 212 -8.59 -20.21 14.72
N THR A 213 -7.91 -20.86 15.68
CA THR A 213 -6.91 -20.23 16.53
C THR A 213 -5.47 -20.48 16.09
N SER A 214 -5.21 -21.62 15.46
CA SER A 214 -3.87 -22.00 14.99
C SER A 214 -3.22 -21.00 14.03
N PRO A 215 -3.91 -20.35 13.06
CA PRO A 215 -3.26 -19.37 12.20
C PRO A 215 -2.71 -18.18 13.01
N ALA A 216 -3.45 -17.74 14.03
CA ALA A 216 -3.06 -16.63 14.88
C ALA A 216 -1.88 -17.00 15.81
N TRP A 217 -1.87 -18.20 16.39
CA TRP A 217 -0.73 -18.67 17.19
C TRP A 217 0.56 -18.78 16.38
N VAL A 218 0.48 -19.36 15.17
CA VAL A 218 1.65 -19.48 14.28
C VAL A 218 2.19 -18.11 13.92
N LEU A 219 1.31 -17.15 13.56
CA LEU A 219 1.75 -15.80 13.26
C LEU A 219 2.30 -15.06 14.48
N ALA A 220 1.74 -15.26 15.67
CA ALA A 220 2.31 -14.68 16.89
C ALA A 220 3.75 -15.15 17.12
N GLY A 221 4.02 -16.44 16.93
CA GLY A 221 5.38 -16.99 16.97
C GLY A 221 6.29 -16.42 15.88
N LEU A 222 5.78 -16.33 14.64
CA LEU A 222 6.53 -15.76 13.52
C LEU A 222 6.89 -14.28 13.75
N TRP A 223 5.96 -13.49 14.30
CA TRP A 223 6.22 -12.11 14.69
C TRP A 223 7.23 -12.01 15.84
N ALA A 224 7.23 -12.94 16.80
CA ALA A 224 8.22 -12.96 17.86
C ALA A 224 9.64 -13.24 17.32
N VAL A 225 9.78 -14.23 16.42
CA VAL A 225 11.06 -14.51 15.74
C VAL A 225 11.51 -13.31 14.90
N TYR A 226 10.58 -12.72 14.15
CA TYR A 226 10.84 -11.51 13.37
C TYR A 226 11.27 -10.34 14.27
N TRP A 227 10.67 -10.17 15.44
CA TRP A 227 11.04 -9.10 16.37
C TRP A 227 12.47 -9.25 16.90
N VAL A 228 12.91 -10.49 17.18
CA VAL A 228 14.32 -10.78 17.51
C VAL A 228 15.24 -10.38 16.35
N ALA A 229 14.88 -10.75 15.11
CA ALA A 229 15.65 -10.35 13.92
C ALA A 229 15.73 -8.82 13.76
N VAL A 230 14.63 -8.10 14.01
CA VAL A 230 14.61 -6.64 14.04
C VAL A 230 15.62 -6.10 15.06
N ARG A 231 15.65 -6.64 16.28
CA ARG A 231 16.55 -6.16 17.35
C ARG A 231 18.02 -6.36 17.04
N ILE A 232 18.38 -7.38 16.25
CA ILE A 232 19.78 -7.71 15.95
C ILE A 232 20.27 -7.01 14.68
N TRP A 233 19.44 -6.89 13.64
CA TRP A 233 19.88 -6.53 12.30
C TRP A 233 19.33 -5.21 11.74
N PHE A 234 18.37 -4.57 12.43
CA PHE A 234 17.80 -3.30 12.00
C PHE A 234 18.62 -2.11 12.49
N ASP A 235 19.17 -1.36 11.55
CA ASP A 235 19.80 -0.07 11.83
C ASP A 235 18.83 1.06 11.45
N ASP A 236 18.56 1.96 12.39
CA ASP A 236 17.66 3.10 12.20
C ASP A 236 18.40 4.34 11.65
N VAL A 237 17.66 5.21 10.97
CA VAL A 237 18.15 6.41 10.28
C VAL A 237 17.87 7.65 11.15
N ILE A 238 18.22 7.57 12.43
CA ILE A 238 18.12 8.74 13.32
C ILE A 238 19.31 9.64 12.99
N GLU A 239 19.05 10.91 12.66
CA GLU A 239 20.11 11.92 12.67
C GLU A 239 20.71 11.92 14.07
N LYS A 240 21.95 11.41 14.19
CA LYS A 240 22.73 11.67 15.39
C LYS A 240 22.81 13.20 15.50
N PRO A 241 22.46 13.83 16.64
CA PRO A 241 22.89 15.20 16.85
C PRO A 241 24.40 15.19 16.64
N SER A 242 24.87 15.93 15.65
CA SER A 242 26.29 16.07 15.36
C SER A 242 26.96 16.65 16.60
N ILE A 243 27.63 15.78 17.38
CA ILE A 243 28.57 16.20 18.40
C ILE A 243 29.92 16.30 17.67
N GLU A 244 30.38 17.56 17.52
CA GLU A 244 31.73 18.03 17.14
C GLU A 244 32.18 17.71 15.69
N SER A 245 32.39 18.69 14.82
CA SER A 245 33.40 19.75 14.94
C SER A 245 32.98 21.12 14.39
N ASP A 246 33.38 22.15 15.17
CA ASP A 246 33.48 23.59 14.95
C ASP A 246 32.22 24.50 14.96
N PRO A 247 32.10 25.39 15.97
CA PRO A 247 31.16 26.49 16.02
C PRO A 247 31.80 27.74 15.40
N GLU A 248 31.31 28.18 14.24
CA GLU A 248 31.44 29.59 13.89
C GLU A 248 30.26 30.05 13.03
N ASN A 249 29.56 31.04 13.59
CA ASN A 249 28.56 31.90 12.97
C ASN A 249 27.27 31.23 12.46
N ILE A 250 26.23 31.25 13.31
CA ILE A 250 25.03 32.08 13.06
C ILE A 250 24.50 32.48 14.44
N GLU A 251 24.59 33.79 14.71
CA GLU A 251 24.06 34.47 15.87
C GLU A 251 22.58 34.17 16.11
N LEU A 252 22.27 34.08 17.40
CA LEU A 252 20.92 34.10 17.97
C LEU A 252 20.36 35.53 17.96
N GLU A 253 19.15 35.71 17.44
CA GLU A 253 18.14 36.68 17.88
C GLU A 253 16.83 36.34 17.16
N ASP A 254 15.64 36.25 17.75
CA ASP A 254 15.21 36.21 19.14
C ASP A 254 13.77 35.64 19.17
N LYS A 255 13.31 35.19 20.33
CA LYS A 255 11.94 34.70 20.55
C LYS A 255 10.96 35.88 20.79
N THR A 256 9.81 35.86 20.10
CA THR A 256 8.40 36.31 20.42
C THR A 256 8.14 37.08 21.75
N PRO A 257 7.10 37.96 21.92
CA PRO A 257 5.73 37.93 21.31
C PRO A 257 4.94 39.29 21.11
N VAL A 258 3.77 39.21 20.41
CA VAL A 258 2.46 39.90 20.67
C VAL A 258 2.28 41.45 20.56
N GLN A 259 1.35 41.83 19.65
CA GLN A 259 0.33 42.92 19.64
C GLN A 259 0.69 44.41 19.88
N LEU A 260 0.32 45.30 18.93
CA LEU A 260 -0.81 46.27 19.01
C LEU A 260 -0.78 47.30 17.85
N MET A 261 -1.98 47.78 17.51
CA MET A 261 -2.35 48.95 16.66
C MET A 261 -1.44 50.19 16.92
N ASP A 262 -1.26 51.17 16.03
CA ASP A 262 -2.31 51.97 15.38
C ASP A 262 -1.70 52.95 14.34
N ASN A 263 -2.60 53.56 13.58
CA ASN A 263 -2.47 54.52 12.48
C ASN A 263 -1.55 55.74 12.73
N THR A 264 -1.02 56.38 11.67
CA THR A 264 -1.62 57.57 10.97
C THR A 264 -0.55 58.41 10.21
N SER A 265 -0.86 58.75 8.95
CA SER A 265 -0.67 60.03 8.21
C SER A 265 0.70 60.70 7.93
N ASN A 266 0.87 60.97 6.63
CA ASN A 266 1.23 62.25 5.95
C ASN A 266 2.66 62.83 6.00
N ASP A 267 3.35 62.86 4.85
CA ASP A 267 3.51 64.04 3.95
C ASP A 267 4.72 63.87 2.98
N ASP A 268 4.49 64.18 1.69
CA ASP A 268 5.46 64.31 0.57
C ASP A 268 6.21 65.67 0.58
N PRO A 269 7.07 66.08 -0.39
CA PRO A 269 7.90 65.39 -1.41
C PRO A 269 9.39 65.87 -1.38
N VAL A 270 10.27 65.37 -2.28
CA VAL A 270 11.23 66.19 -3.10
C VAL A 270 12.18 65.30 -3.93
N ASN A 271 12.26 65.65 -5.21
CA ASN A 271 13.15 65.16 -6.28
C ASN A 271 14.64 65.36 -5.99
N ALA A 272 15.48 64.39 -6.37
CA ALA A 272 16.67 64.62 -7.20
C ALA A 272 17.20 63.32 -7.81
N SER A 273 17.35 63.37 -9.13
CA SER A 273 17.67 62.28 -10.06
C SER A 273 19.11 61.75 -9.93
N GLY A 274 19.26 60.42 -10.02
CA GLY A 274 20.53 59.74 -10.19
C GLY A 274 20.32 58.36 -10.81
N THR A 275 20.88 58.16 -11.98
CA THR A 275 20.58 57.12 -12.97
C THR A 275 21.08 55.70 -12.64
N SER A 276 20.17 54.74 -12.75
CA SER A 276 20.30 53.39 -13.36
C SER A 276 21.37 52.41 -12.88
N PHE A 277 20.96 51.40 -12.10
CA PHE A 277 21.16 49.98 -12.48
C PHE A 277 19.96 49.15 -11.97
N ARG A 278 19.25 48.54 -12.92
CA ARG A 278 17.99 47.81 -12.74
C ARG A 278 18.27 46.41 -12.18
N HIS A 279 18.27 46.24 -10.86
CA HIS A 279 18.08 44.90 -10.27
C HIS A 279 16.61 44.53 -10.40
N HIS A 280 16.31 43.52 -11.22
CA HIS A 280 15.02 42.85 -11.21
C HIS A 280 14.83 42.16 -9.85
N VAL A 281 14.26 42.89 -8.90
CA VAL A 281 13.63 42.34 -7.70
C VAL A 281 12.49 41.46 -8.20
N ARG A 282 12.67 40.15 -8.06
CA ARG A 282 11.65 39.15 -8.34
C ARG A 282 10.48 39.42 -7.38
N PRO A 283 9.25 39.69 -7.86
CA PRO A 283 8.13 39.89 -6.97
C PRO A 283 7.88 38.59 -6.19
N SER A 284 7.75 38.75 -4.88
CA SER A 284 7.22 37.78 -3.93
C SER A 284 5.95 37.14 -4.52
N PRO A 285 5.79 35.82 -4.52
CA PRO A 285 4.55 35.23 -4.99
C PRO A 285 3.43 35.69 -4.07
N SER A 286 2.51 36.46 -4.65
CA SER A 286 1.24 36.84 -4.05
C SER A 286 0.51 35.59 -3.55
N SER A 287 0.01 35.71 -2.32
CA SER A 287 -0.73 34.70 -1.58
C SER A 287 -2.15 34.43 -2.12
N SER A 288 -2.39 34.62 -3.42
CA SER A 288 -3.75 34.57 -4.01
C SER A 288 -4.08 33.32 -4.83
N ASN A 289 -3.16 32.35 -4.95
CA ASN A 289 -3.46 31.06 -5.56
C ASN A 289 -3.20 29.92 -4.57
N MET A 290 -4.05 29.81 -3.54
CA MET A 290 -4.27 28.49 -2.92
C MET A 290 -4.95 27.62 -3.98
N PRO A 291 -4.35 26.49 -4.42
CA PRO A 291 -5.16 25.45 -5.02
C PRO A 291 -6.18 25.08 -3.95
N SER A 292 -7.46 25.14 -4.31
CA SER A 292 -8.53 24.59 -3.49
C SER A 292 -8.08 23.24 -2.96
N ARG A 293 -8.34 23.00 -1.66
CA ARG A 293 -8.02 21.77 -0.94
C ARG A 293 -8.72 20.61 -1.65
N SER A 294 -8.11 20.12 -2.72
CA SER A 294 -8.64 19.06 -3.57
C SER A 294 -8.65 17.80 -2.71
N PRO A 295 -9.82 17.26 -2.34
CA PRO A 295 -9.86 15.96 -1.70
C PRO A 295 -9.22 14.95 -2.65
N SER A 296 -8.57 13.92 -2.09
CA SER A 296 -8.05 12.78 -2.85
C SER A 296 -9.05 12.34 -3.92
N PRO A 297 -8.61 11.94 -5.13
CA PRO A 297 -9.52 11.57 -6.19
C PRO A 297 -10.47 10.47 -5.69
N PRO A 298 -11.80 10.66 -5.80
CA PRO A 298 -12.80 9.76 -5.23
C PRO A 298 -12.70 8.32 -5.76
N THR A 299 -12.01 8.14 -6.90
CA THR A 299 -11.73 6.84 -7.52
C THR A 299 -10.81 5.91 -6.72
N GLU A 300 -10.00 6.41 -5.77
CA GLU A 300 -9.16 5.54 -4.94
C GLU A 300 -9.98 4.85 -3.84
N HIS A 301 -10.88 5.62 -3.24
CA HIS A 301 -11.78 5.14 -2.21
C HIS A 301 -12.71 4.06 -2.78
N SER A 302 -13.25 4.31 -3.98
CA SER A 302 -14.07 3.38 -4.78
C SER A 302 -13.28 2.30 -5.53
N GLY A 303 -12.11 1.91 -5.04
CA GLY A 303 -11.45 0.68 -5.53
C GLY A 303 -11.09 -0.23 -4.37
N LYS A 304 -10.71 0.36 -3.23
CA LYS A 304 -10.43 -0.36 -2.00
C LYS A 304 -11.69 -0.76 -1.23
N LEU A 305 -12.80 -0.04 -1.43
CA LEU A 305 -14.12 -0.43 -0.94
C LEU A 305 -14.55 -1.74 -1.57
N GLU A 306 -14.52 -1.83 -2.89
CA GLU A 306 -14.97 -2.97 -3.68
C GLU A 306 -14.07 -4.16 -3.42
N LEU A 307 -12.74 -3.99 -3.41
CA LEU A 307 -11.83 -5.07 -3.04
C LEU A 307 -12.09 -5.59 -1.62
N GLY A 308 -12.23 -4.70 -0.63
CA GLY A 308 -12.52 -5.09 0.75
C GLY A 308 -13.88 -5.74 0.91
N ALA A 309 -14.87 -5.30 0.13
CA ALA A 309 -16.22 -5.85 0.14
C ALA A 309 -16.23 -7.27 -0.42
N TRP A 310 -15.59 -7.51 -1.56
CA TRP A 310 -15.48 -8.86 -2.13
C TRP A 310 -14.67 -9.80 -1.24
N GLU A 311 -13.55 -9.35 -0.66
CA GLU A 311 -12.74 -10.16 0.26
C GLU A 311 -13.53 -10.64 1.49
N ALA A 312 -14.37 -9.77 2.06
CA ALA A 312 -15.24 -10.13 3.18
C ALA A 312 -16.49 -10.91 2.75
N ASN A 313 -16.98 -10.68 1.53
CA ASN A 313 -18.19 -11.31 1.01
C ASN A 313 -17.95 -12.75 0.54
N ILE A 314 -16.81 -13.07 -0.08
CA ILE A 314 -16.53 -14.41 -0.63
C ILE A 314 -16.74 -15.55 0.38
N PRO A 315 -16.20 -15.49 1.61
CA PRO A 315 -16.45 -16.52 2.62
C PRO A 315 -17.90 -16.53 3.10
N VAL A 316 -18.58 -15.38 3.11
CA VAL A 316 -19.97 -15.23 3.58
C VAL A 316 -20.94 -15.77 2.54
N TYR A 317 -20.97 -15.17 1.34
CA TYR A 317 -21.85 -15.58 0.25
C TYR A 317 -21.57 -17.01 -0.19
N GLY A 318 -20.29 -17.38 -0.33
CA GLY A 318 -19.91 -18.74 -0.70
C GLY A 318 -20.37 -19.81 0.30
N SER A 319 -20.49 -19.48 1.60
CA SER A 319 -20.98 -20.43 2.61
C SER A 319 -22.50 -20.62 2.58
N VAL A 320 -23.25 -19.62 2.11
CA VAL A 320 -24.73 -19.63 2.10
C VAL A 320 -25.29 -20.13 0.77
N ASP A 321 -24.56 -19.92 -0.33
CA ASP A 321 -24.95 -20.37 -1.66
C ASP A 321 -24.84 -21.91 -1.79
N PRO A 322 -25.95 -22.64 -2.03
CA PRO A 322 -25.96 -24.10 -2.15
C PRO A 322 -25.14 -24.65 -3.32
N HIS A 323 -24.83 -23.83 -4.33
CA HIS A 323 -24.00 -24.22 -5.46
C HIS A 323 -22.49 -24.07 -5.17
N LEU A 324 -22.13 -23.20 -4.22
CA LEU A 324 -20.73 -22.94 -3.85
C LEU A 324 -20.28 -23.78 -2.65
N ASN A 325 -21.09 -23.84 -1.58
CA ASN A 325 -20.79 -24.57 -0.32
C ASN A 325 -19.35 -24.33 0.18
N PHE A 326 -18.90 -23.08 0.20
CA PHE A 326 -17.54 -22.75 0.61
C PHE A 326 -17.36 -22.98 2.10
N THR A 327 -16.44 -23.90 2.42
CA THR A 327 -15.78 -23.95 3.72
C THR A 327 -14.71 -22.86 3.80
N PRO A 328 -14.20 -22.50 5.00
CA PRO A 328 -13.05 -21.62 5.12
C PRO A 328 -11.82 -22.06 4.32
N PHE A 329 -11.65 -23.37 4.12
CA PHE A 329 -10.61 -23.91 3.26
C PHE A 329 -10.84 -23.57 1.78
N SER A 330 -12.05 -23.82 1.29
CA SER A 330 -12.43 -23.51 -0.10
C SER A 330 -12.35 -22.01 -0.38
N ALA A 331 -12.86 -21.17 0.51
CA ALA A 331 -12.78 -19.72 0.40
C ALA A 331 -11.33 -19.21 0.42
N GLY A 332 -10.49 -19.77 1.30
CA GLY A 332 -9.06 -19.45 1.36
C GLY A 332 -8.31 -19.80 0.07
N ASN A 333 -8.55 -20.99 -0.48
CA ASN A 333 -7.97 -21.40 -1.75
C ASN A 333 -8.49 -20.56 -2.92
N PHE A 334 -9.77 -20.23 -2.94
CA PHE A 334 -10.38 -19.37 -3.95
C PHE A 334 -9.69 -18.00 -4.01
N LEU A 335 -9.55 -17.34 -2.86
CA LEU A 335 -8.84 -16.07 -2.72
C LEU A 335 -7.35 -16.18 -3.09
N GLY A 336 -6.67 -17.25 -2.65
CA GLY A 336 -5.27 -17.49 -2.97
C GLY A 336 -5.02 -17.69 -4.47
N ILE A 337 -5.87 -18.48 -5.14
CA ILE A 337 -5.75 -18.76 -6.58
C ILE A 337 -5.99 -17.49 -7.39
N GLY A 338 -6.97 -16.65 -7.06
CA GLY A 338 -7.14 -15.42 -7.83
C GLY A 338 -6.06 -14.39 -7.57
N ALA A 339 -5.49 -14.31 -6.37
CA ALA A 339 -4.30 -13.49 -6.15
C ALA A 339 -3.12 -13.96 -7.03
N LEU A 340 -2.91 -15.28 -7.14
CA LEU A 340 -1.92 -15.86 -8.04
C LEU A 340 -2.25 -15.57 -9.51
N ALA A 341 -3.52 -15.64 -9.90
CA ALA A 341 -3.97 -15.31 -11.25
C ALA A 341 -3.77 -13.84 -11.59
N CYS A 342 -3.92 -12.91 -10.63
CA CYS A 342 -3.68 -11.48 -10.84
C CYS A 342 -2.19 -11.12 -10.94
N PHE A 343 -1.31 -11.91 -10.31
CA PHE A 343 0.13 -11.64 -10.26
C PHE A 343 0.80 -11.34 -11.61
N PRO A 344 0.65 -12.17 -12.68
CA PRO A 344 1.26 -11.88 -13.97
C PRO A 344 0.76 -10.55 -14.57
N PHE A 345 -0.51 -10.20 -14.34
CA PHE A 345 -1.06 -8.93 -14.81
C PHE A 345 -0.53 -7.74 -14.02
N PHE A 346 -0.22 -7.89 -12.73
CA PHE A 346 0.45 -6.85 -11.96
C PHE A 346 1.87 -6.60 -12.48
N VAL A 347 2.61 -7.67 -12.79
CA VAL A 347 3.93 -7.56 -13.41
C VAL A 347 3.81 -6.87 -14.78
N LEU A 348 2.85 -7.27 -15.61
CA LEU A 348 2.59 -6.65 -16.90
C LEU A 348 2.21 -5.16 -16.75
N ASN A 349 1.40 -4.81 -15.76
CA ASN A 349 1.00 -3.43 -15.47
C ASN A 349 2.22 -2.56 -15.13
N VAL A 350 3.23 -3.08 -14.43
CA VAL A 350 4.49 -2.34 -14.15
C VAL A 350 5.22 -1.96 -15.45
N PHE A 351 5.20 -2.84 -16.46
CA PHE A 351 5.81 -2.54 -17.76
C PHE A 351 4.95 -1.59 -18.60
N LEU A 352 3.63 -1.80 -18.63
CA LEU A 352 2.68 -0.97 -19.37
C LEU A 352 2.56 0.45 -18.80
N ALA A 353 2.65 0.62 -17.48
CA ALA A 353 2.56 1.91 -16.81
C ALA A 353 3.64 2.91 -17.25
N ARG A 354 4.77 2.44 -17.80
CA ARG A 354 5.81 3.30 -18.37
C ARG A 354 5.45 3.84 -19.77
N ARG A 355 4.54 3.17 -20.48
CA ARG A 355 4.18 3.46 -21.87
C ARG A 355 2.80 4.09 -22.01
N VAL A 356 1.93 3.88 -21.02
CA VAL A 356 0.53 4.33 -21.02
C VAL A 356 0.36 5.47 -20.02
N GLN A 357 -0.39 6.51 -20.40
CA GLN A 357 -0.69 7.60 -19.48
C GLN A 357 -1.61 7.13 -18.35
N ASP A 358 -1.33 7.59 -17.12
CA ASP A 358 -2.06 7.23 -15.90
C ASP A 358 -3.60 7.31 -16.02
N ARG A 359 -4.13 8.30 -16.74
CA ARG A 359 -5.58 8.48 -16.97
C ARG A 359 -6.23 7.33 -17.73
N TYR A 360 -5.53 6.73 -18.71
CA TYR A 360 -6.06 5.60 -19.47
C TYR A 360 -6.06 4.34 -18.63
N THR A 361 -5.00 4.13 -17.84
CA THR A 361 -4.92 3.01 -16.89
C THR A 361 -6.03 3.11 -15.84
N LEU A 362 -6.32 4.32 -15.34
CA LEU A 362 -7.41 4.55 -14.39
C LEU A 362 -8.77 4.15 -14.97
N MET A 363 -9.12 4.65 -16.16
CA MET A 363 -10.42 4.34 -16.80
C MET A 363 -10.51 2.90 -17.27
N PHE A 364 -9.41 2.31 -17.72
CA PHE A 364 -9.37 0.89 -18.07
C PHE A 364 -9.62 0.02 -16.84
N GLY A 365 -8.93 0.28 -15.73
CA GLY A 365 -9.12 -0.46 -14.49
C GLY A 365 -10.53 -0.32 -13.92
N ALA A 366 -11.04 0.91 -13.82
CA ALA A 366 -12.39 1.18 -13.34
C ALA A 366 -13.47 0.61 -14.28
N GLY A 367 -13.25 0.68 -15.60
CA GLY A 367 -14.15 0.12 -16.60
C GLY A 367 -14.19 -1.40 -16.58
N LEU A 368 -13.04 -2.07 -16.43
CA LEU A 368 -12.95 -3.52 -16.30
C LEU A 368 -13.65 -4.00 -15.03
N GLY A 369 -13.39 -3.35 -13.88
CA GLY A 369 -14.04 -3.66 -12.61
C GLY A 369 -15.55 -3.42 -12.66
N GLY A 370 -15.99 -2.26 -13.17
CA GLY A 370 -17.40 -1.92 -13.32
C GLY A 370 -18.15 -2.86 -14.27
N ALA A 371 -17.55 -3.25 -15.39
CA ALA A 371 -18.14 -4.24 -16.30
C ALA A 371 -18.31 -5.60 -15.63
N ALA A 372 -17.33 -6.04 -14.85
CA ALA A 372 -17.40 -7.29 -14.10
C ALA A 372 -18.50 -7.26 -13.01
N LEU A 373 -18.69 -6.12 -12.34
CA LEU A 373 -19.81 -5.93 -11.40
C LEU A 373 -21.17 -6.00 -12.10
N ILE A 374 -21.31 -5.41 -13.29
CA ILE A 374 -22.55 -5.49 -14.08
C ILE A 374 -22.83 -6.93 -14.49
N VAL A 375 -21.81 -7.66 -14.98
CA VAL A 375 -21.94 -9.09 -15.31
C VAL A 375 -22.37 -9.88 -14.08
N PHE A 376 -21.77 -9.62 -12.92
CA PHE A 376 -22.15 -10.30 -11.68
C PHE A 376 -23.58 -9.98 -11.24
N LEU A 377 -24.02 -8.72 -11.36
CA LEU A 377 -25.41 -8.33 -11.08
C LEU A 377 -26.39 -9.07 -11.99
N VAL A 378 -26.06 -9.23 -13.28
CA VAL A 378 -26.86 -10.01 -14.24
C VAL A 378 -26.91 -11.47 -13.80
N LEU A 379 -25.78 -12.08 -13.44
CA LEU A 379 -25.73 -13.48 -12.97
C LEU A 379 -26.59 -13.68 -11.72
N VAL A 380 -26.46 -12.82 -10.71
CA VAL A 380 -27.26 -12.88 -9.48
C VAL A 380 -28.75 -12.66 -9.78
N SER A 381 -29.10 -11.80 -10.74
CA SER A 381 -30.50 -11.55 -11.12
C SER A 381 -31.12 -12.69 -11.93
N LEU A 382 -30.30 -13.47 -12.64
CA LEU A 382 -30.71 -14.66 -13.38
C LEU A 382 -30.77 -15.91 -12.51
N ASP A 383 -30.14 -15.88 -11.34
CA ASP A 383 -30.16 -16.97 -10.38
C ASP A 383 -31.47 -16.99 -9.58
N LYS A 384 -32.48 -17.65 -10.14
CA LYS A 384 -33.79 -17.84 -9.50
C LYS A 384 -33.79 -18.97 -8.46
N THR A 385 -32.70 -19.73 -8.34
CA THR A 385 -32.65 -20.88 -7.41
C THR A 385 -32.70 -20.43 -5.95
N ALA A 386 -32.12 -19.26 -5.64
CA ALA A 386 -32.19 -18.63 -4.32
C ALA A 386 -33.61 -18.16 -3.90
N SER A 387 -34.55 -18.09 -4.84
CA SER A 387 -35.96 -17.70 -4.59
C SER A 387 -36.96 -18.83 -4.81
N GLY A 388 -36.49 -20.09 -4.86
CA GLY A 388 -37.35 -21.27 -5.04
C GLY A 388 -37.88 -21.43 -6.48
N GLY A 389 -37.35 -20.67 -7.44
CA GLY A 389 -37.68 -20.77 -8.85
C GLY A 389 -36.82 -21.79 -9.58
N SER A 390 -37.36 -22.39 -10.65
CA SER A 390 -36.60 -23.29 -11.52
C SER A 390 -35.59 -22.51 -12.37
N SER A 391 -34.36 -23.03 -12.47
CA SER A 391 -33.34 -22.48 -13.36
C SER A 391 -33.78 -22.62 -14.82
N ASN A 392 -33.82 -21.52 -15.56
CA ASN A 392 -34.05 -21.59 -17.01
C ASN A 392 -32.87 -22.29 -17.71
N TRP A 393 -33.11 -22.91 -18.87
CA TRP A 393 -32.09 -23.63 -19.65
C TRP A 393 -30.83 -22.77 -19.94
N ILE A 394 -31.01 -21.46 -20.12
CA ILE A 394 -29.93 -20.49 -20.34
C ILE A 394 -29.04 -20.37 -19.10
N SER A 395 -29.63 -20.31 -17.89
CA SER A 395 -28.89 -20.18 -16.64
C SER A 395 -28.00 -21.41 -16.38
N SER A 396 -28.47 -22.60 -16.77
CA SER A 396 -27.69 -23.85 -16.66
C SER A 396 -26.52 -23.91 -17.65
N GLN A 397 -26.65 -23.34 -18.86
CA GLN A 397 -25.58 -23.36 -19.87
C GLN A 397 -24.47 -22.35 -19.56
N ILE A 398 -24.83 -21.20 -18.98
CA ILE A 398 -23.87 -20.12 -18.63
C ILE A 398 -23.15 -20.42 -17.30
N GLY A 399 -23.61 -21.42 -16.54
CA GLY A 399 -23.05 -21.73 -15.22
C GLY A 399 -23.38 -20.65 -14.19
N VAL A 400 -24.59 -20.08 -14.24
CA VAL A 400 -25.07 -19.13 -13.23
C VAL A 400 -25.04 -19.79 -11.86
N GLY A 401 -24.46 -19.11 -10.86
CA GLY A 401 -24.25 -19.66 -9.51
C GLY A 401 -23.06 -20.62 -9.36
N THR A 402 -22.31 -20.90 -10.44
CA THR A 402 -21.16 -21.81 -10.36
C THR A 402 -19.89 -21.09 -9.87
N ALA A 403 -19.01 -21.84 -9.20
CA ALA A 403 -17.73 -21.32 -8.72
C ALA A 403 -16.85 -20.69 -9.81
N PRO A 404 -16.76 -21.23 -11.06
CA PRO A 404 -16.02 -20.58 -12.14
C PRO A 404 -16.59 -19.22 -12.56
N ALA A 405 -17.91 -19.08 -12.68
CA ALA A 405 -18.53 -17.80 -13.03
C ALA A 405 -18.28 -16.75 -11.94
N PHE A 406 -18.45 -17.15 -10.67
CA PHE A 406 -18.13 -16.32 -9.52
C PHE A 406 -16.65 -15.92 -9.50
N PHE A 407 -15.74 -16.87 -9.79
CA PHE A 407 -14.30 -16.62 -9.87
C PHE A 407 -13.94 -15.62 -10.96
N ILE A 408 -14.50 -15.74 -12.17
CA ILE A 408 -14.21 -14.83 -13.29
C ILE A 408 -14.66 -13.41 -12.96
N CYS A 409 -15.86 -13.25 -12.38
CA CYS A 409 -16.36 -11.94 -11.95
C CYS A 409 -15.45 -11.33 -10.88
N TRP A 410 -15.17 -12.07 -9.82
CA TRP A 410 -14.28 -11.60 -8.76
C TRP A 410 -12.87 -11.29 -9.27
N PHE A 411 -12.29 -12.16 -10.10
CA PHE A 411 -10.97 -11.96 -10.69
C PHE A 411 -10.91 -10.68 -11.52
N ALA A 412 -11.93 -10.42 -12.36
CA ALA A 412 -11.98 -9.21 -13.18
C ALA A 412 -12.19 -7.94 -12.34
N VAL A 413 -13.05 -7.99 -11.30
CA VAL A 413 -13.19 -6.93 -10.28
C VAL A 413 -11.85 -6.66 -9.61
N ALA A 414 -11.20 -7.71 -9.11
CA ALA A 414 -9.94 -7.64 -8.40
C ALA A 414 -8.84 -7.07 -9.27
N LEU A 415 -8.72 -7.54 -10.51
CA LEU A 415 -7.74 -7.04 -11.47
C LEU A 415 -8.00 -5.57 -11.83
N GLY A 416 -9.24 -5.22 -12.19
CA GLY A 416 -9.64 -3.88 -12.60
C GLY A 416 -9.35 -2.82 -11.53
N PHE A 417 -9.86 -3.03 -10.31
CA PHE A 417 -9.69 -2.06 -9.23
C PHE A 417 -8.26 -2.02 -8.68
N ASN A 418 -7.51 -3.14 -8.69
CA ASN A 418 -6.09 -3.08 -8.36
C ASN A 418 -5.30 -2.26 -9.38
N VAL A 419 -5.53 -2.46 -10.69
CA VAL A 419 -4.92 -1.66 -11.76
C VAL A 419 -5.28 -0.17 -11.60
N ALA A 420 -6.55 0.15 -11.39
CA ALA A 420 -7.00 1.53 -11.15
C ALA A 420 -6.30 2.17 -9.94
N SER A 421 -6.11 1.41 -8.85
CA SER A 421 -5.46 1.93 -7.63
C SER A 421 -3.96 2.20 -7.79
N THR A 422 -3.28 1.60 -8.77
CA THR A 422 -1.83 1.80 -8.97
C THR A 422 -1.46 3.21 -9.41
N VAL A 423 -2.36 3.89 -10.12
CA VAL A 423 -2.10 5.21 -10.71
C VAL A 423 -2.52 6.37 -9.82
N THR A 424 -3.25 6.12 -8.73
CA THR A 424 -3.79 7.19 -7.89
C THR A 424 -2.69 8.00 -7.19
N MET A 425 -1.70 7.33 -6.60
CA MET A 425 -0.54 7.99 -6.01
C MET A 425 0.24 8.80 -7.05
N SER A 426 0.41 8.25 -8.25
CA SER A 426 1.10 8.93 -9.36
C SER A 426 0.36 10.20 -9.75
N LEU A 427 -0.95 10.13 -9.98
CA LEU A 427 -1.77 11.29 -10.36
C LEU A 427 -1.80 12.37 -9.26
N LEU A 428 -2.00 11.97 -8.00
CA LEU A 428 -2.06 12.91 -6.89
C LEU A 428 -0.71 13.61 -6.68
N SER A 429 0.41 12.88 -6.76
CA SER A 429 1.74 13.47 -6.63
C SER A 429 2.09 14.44 -7.76
N LYS A 430 1.58 14.21 -8.99
CA LYS A 430 1.81 15.08 -10.15
C LYS A 430 0.97 16.35 -10.14
N GLN A 431 -0.15 16.36 -9.41
CA GLN A 431 -1.04 17.53 -9.33
C GLN A 431 -0.71 18.45 -8.14
N LEU A 432 0.04 17.97 -7.16
CA LEU A 432 0.39 18.73 -5.96
C LEU A 432 1.76 19.42 -6.10
N PRO A 433 1.98 20.57 -5.45
CA PRO A 433 3.29 21.24 -5.45
C PRO A 433 4.40 20.32 -4.91
N PRO A 434 5.61 20.31 -5.51
CA PRO A 434 6.70 19.39 -5.17
C PRO A 434 7.44 19.80 -3.88
N THR A 435 6.70 20.18 -2.83
CA THR A 435 7.27 20.56 -1.54
C THR A 435 7.18 19.39 -0.57
N VAL A 436 8.15 19.30 0.36
CA VAL A 436 8.25 18.23 1.36
C VAL A 436 6.95 18.06 2.16
N LYS A 437 6.31 19.19 2.50
CA LYS A 437 5.03 19.22 3.23
C LYS A 437 3.88 18.57 2.44
N TRP A 438 3.75 18.89 1.16
CA TRP A 438 2.68 18.37 0.30
C TRP A 438 2.89 16.90 -0.07
N ASN A 439 4.14 16.44 -0.22
CA ASN A 439 4.46 15.02 -0.41
C ASN A 439 4.15 14.16 0.82
N GLY A 440 4.46 14.66 2.02
CA GLY A 440 4.09 13.98 3.26
C GLY A 440 2.57 13.91 3.43
N MET A 441 1.88 15.03 3.20
CA MET A 441 0.42 15.11 3.34
C MET A 441 -0.31 14.25 2.31
N SER A 442 0.15 14.21 1.05
CA SER A 442 -0.48 13.41 0.00
C SER A 442 -0.38 11.90 0.28
N SER A 443 0.79 11.44 0.75
CA SER A 443 0.98 10.04 1.16
C SER A 443 0.04 9.65 2.31
N VAL A 444 -0.14 10.55 3.28
CA VAL A 444 -1.08 10.34 4.40
C VAL A 444 -2.52 10.32 3.90
N MET A 445 -2.93 11.25 3.03
CA MET A 445 -4.29 11.28 2.46
C MET A 445 -4.62 10.01 1.68
N VAL A 446 -3.71 9.55 0.83
CA VAL A 446 -3.80 8.27 0.11
C VAL A 446 -3.97 7.13 1.10
N GLN A 447 -3.16 7.09 2.15
CA GLN A 447 -3.22 5.99 3.12
C GLN A 447 -4.55 5.96 3.88
N TYR A 448 -5.07 7.13 4.27
CA TYR A 448 -6.42 7.25 4.86
C TYR A 448 -7.52 6.82 3.88
N SER A 449 -7.41 7.19 2.60
CA SER A 449 -8.34 6.75 1.56
C SER A 449 -8.36 5.22 1.45
N ASN A 450 -7.18 4.58 1.45
CA ASN A 450 -7.05 3.12 1.45
C ASN A 450 -7.66 2.48 2.71
N TYR A 451 -7.44 3.07 3.89
CA TYR A 451 -8.01 2.56 5.14
C TYR A 451 -9.53 2.68 5.19
N LEU A 452 -10.04 3.83 4.76
CA LEU A 452 -11.48 4.11 4.72
C LEU A 452 -12.16 3.15 3.74
N GLY A 453 -11.63 2.98 2.53
CA GLY A 453 -12.17 2.03 1.56
C GLY A 453 -12.17 0.62 2.11
N ARG A 454 -11.07 0.14 2.69
CA ARG A 454 -11.00 -1.22 3.26
C ARG A 454 -12.00 -1.47 4.39
N VAL A 455 -12.20 -0.51 5.30
CA VAL A 455 -13.15 -0.72 6.41
C VAL A 455 -14.60 -0.67 5.92
N THR A 456 -14.97 0.32 5.09
CA THR A 456 -16.33 0.42 4.58
C THR A 456 -16.65 -0.75 3.67
N GLY A 457 -15.69 -1.16 2.84
CA GLY A 457 -15.73 -2.36 2.02
C GLY A 457 -15.98 -3.61 2.84
N ALA A 458 -15.10 -3.93 3.80
CA ALA A 458 -15.22 -5.15 4.59
C ALA A 458 -16.55 -5.24 5.36
N VAL A 459 -17.05 -4.12 5.91
CA VAL A 459 -18.36 -4.07 6.57
C VAL A 459 -19.50 -4.31 5.56
N TRP A 460 -19.44 -3.68 4.38
CA TRP A 460 -20.41 -3.90 3.31
C TRP A 460 -20.40 -5.34 2.81
N GLY A 461 -19.22 -5.93 2.62
CA GLY A 461 -19.00 -7.31 2.22
C GLY A 461 -19.63 -8.31 3.18
N GLY A 462 -19.38 -8.13 4.48
CA GLY A 462 -19.99 -8.95 5.54
C GLY A 462 -21.51 -8.82 5.62
N ALA A 463 -22.06 -7.66 5.26
CA ALA A 463 -23.50 -7.41 5.21
C ALA A 463 -24.17 -7.90 3.91
N GLY A 464 -23.41 -8.28 2.88
CA GLY A 464 -23.93 -8.50 1.53
C GLY A 464 -25.11 -9.48 1.44
N VAL A 465 -25.01 -10.63 2.13
CA VAL A 465 -26.10 -11.63 2.17
C VAL A 465 -27.33 -11.09 2.90
N SER A 466 -27.14 -10.34 4.00
CA SER A 466 -28.25 -9.77 4.79
C SER A 466 -29.01 -8.65 4.07
N VAL A 467 -28.31 -7.87 3.24
CA VAL A 467 -28.91 -6.78 2.44
C VAL A 467 -29.49 -7.32 1.13
N GLY A 468 -29.01 -8.47 0.68
CA GLY A 468 -29.36 -9.11 -0.58
C GLY A 468 -28.33 -8.80 -1.67
N MET A 469 -27.85 -9.84 -2.36
CA MET A 469 -26.72 -9.72 -3.29
C MET A 469 -26.96 -8.73 -4.44
N SER A 470 -28.18 -8.62 -4.98
CA SER A 470 -28.47 -7.62 -6.04
C SER A 470 -28.31 -6.18 -5.54
N ARG A 471 -28.71 -5.89 -4.30
CA ARG A 471 -28.55 -4.55 -3.69
C ARG A 471 -27.10 -4.30 -3.30
N TYR A 472 -26.41 -5.33 -2.81
CA TYR A 472 -24.99 -5.32 -2.51
C TYR A 472 -24.17 -4.88 -3.73
N VAL A 473 -24.34 -5.55 -4.88
CA VAL A 473 -23.63 -5.24 -6.14
C VAL A 473 -24.13 -3.92 -6.74
N GLY A 474 -25.43 -3.65 -6.65
CA GLY A 474 -26.03 -2.40 -7.15
C GLY A 474 -25.39 -1.15 -6.53
N LEU A 475 -25.07 -1.18 -5.23
CA LEU A 475 -24.35 -0.08 -4.58
C LEU A 475 -22.91 0.05 -5.09
N GLU A 476 -22.19 -1.06 -5.25
CA GLU A 476 -20.82 -1.05 -5.79
C GLU A 476 -20.77 -0.46 -7.21
N ILE A 477 -21.74 -0.81 -8.07
CA ILE A 477 -21.88 -0.23 -9.41
C ILE A 477 -22.17 1.27 -9.32
N ALA A 478 -23.05 1.70 -8.43
CA ALA A 478 -23.36 3.12 -8.26
C ALA A 478 -22.14 3.93 -7.82
N ILE A 479 -21.39 3.43 -6.83
CA ILE A 479 -20.16 4.07 -6.33
C ILE A 479 -19.09 4.11 -7.44
N THR A 480 -18.89 3.01 -8.15
CA THR A 480 -17.96 2.94 -9.30
C THR A 480 -18.36 3.92 -10.40
N GLY A 481 -19.65 3.99 -10.73
CA GLY A 481 -20.20 4.89 -11.73
C GLY A 481 -19.98 6.37 -11.37
N ILE A 482 -20.19 6.74 -10.10
CA ILE A 482 -19.87 8.08 -9.59
C ILE A 482 -18.36 8.36 -9.73
N GLY A 483 -17.51 7.41 -9.35
CA GLY A 483 -16.06 7.53 -9.50
C GLY A 483 -15.64 7.75 -10.95
N MET A 484 -16.20 6.99 -11.89
CA MET A 484 -15.95 7.13 -13.32
C MET A 484 -16.46 8.46 -13.89
N ALA A 485 -17.63 8.93 -13.45
CA ALA A 485 -18.18 10.23 -13.87
C ALA A 485 -17.29 11.38 -13.39
N LEU A 486 -16.80 11.33 -12.14
CA LEU A 486 -15.89 12.32 -11.58
C LEU A 486 -14.51 12.28 -12.27
N ALA A 487 -13.98 11.10 -12.57
CA ALA A 487 -12.74 10.98 -13.34
C ALA A 487 -12.89 11.54 -14.76
N SER A 488 -14.06 11.34 -15.37
CA SER A 488 -14.38 11.86 -16.71
C SER A 488 -14.55 13.39 -16.72
N SER A 489 -15.14 13.98 -15.68
CA SER A 489 -15.29 15.44 -15.59
C SER A 489 -13.94 16.15 -15.45
N VAL A 490 -12.96 15.52 -14.78
CA VAL A 490 -11.62 16.06 -14.56
C VAL A 490 -10.60 15.56 -15.62
N TRP A 491 -11.05 14.84 -16.66
CA TRP A 491 -10.20 14.14 -17.63
C TRP A 491 -9.08 14.97 -18.26
N LYS A 492 -9.36 16.24 -18.58
CA LYS A 492 -8.37 17.16 -19.15
C LYS A 492 -7.28 17.52 -18.15
N HIS A 493 -7.62 17.64 -16.86
CA HIS A 493 -6.69 17.94 -15.77
C HIS A 493 -5.93 16.71 -15.25
N LEU A 494 -6.40 15.50 -15.58
CA LEU A 494 -5.67 14.24 -15.34
C LEU A 494 -4.54 14.00 -16.35
N LYS A 495 -4.38 14.87 -17.36
CA LYS A 495 -3.28 14.78 -18.32
C LYS A 495 -1.97 15.20 -17.66
N ALA A 496 -1.21 14.22 -17.18
CA ALA A 496 0.14 14.43 -16.67
C ALA A 496 1.19 13.86 -17.64
N LYS A 497 2.43 14.39 -17.60
CA LYS A 497 3.55 13.83 -18.39
C LYS A 497 3.80 12.38 -17.96
N THR A 498 4.00 11.50 -18.94
CA THR A 498 4.54 10.15 -18.72
C THR A 498 5.96 10.28 -18.17
N GLY A 499 6.24 9.56 -17.08
CA GLY A 499 7.51 9.59 -16.37
C GLY A 499 8.48 8.52 -16.85
#